data_AF-A0A086LVN9-F1
#
_entry.id   AF-A0A086LVN9-F1
#
_cell.length_a   1.000
_cell.length_b   1.000
_cell.length_c   1.000
_cell.angle_alpha   90.00
_cell.angle_beta   90.00
_cell.angle_gamma   90.00
#
_symmetry.space_group_name_H-M   'P 1'
#
loop_
_entity.id
_entity.type
_entity.pdbx_description
1 polymer ?
#
loop_
_entity_poly.entity_id
_entity_poly.type
_entity_poly.pdbx_seq_one_letter_code
_entity_poly.pdbx_strand_id
1 'polypeptide(L)'
;VKVFVELRFPFVLVLNKCDVGGDADRNVMKISEKFTNQPLVMCSALAECFLQKMKQQKYVLYEAGDCTFYTRADADDKFCMMDEATREKARKLKPVDDKNASRLEKIKDMVIYRYGSSGVHEAIRAAVTRLGNRVPVYPVRHWNTTGSKGANLYAECLLVPRNTRMRDFAGMLHVAMERNFLYAEGPDGRRLKESDPLTEENNVVRIVTDTSGV
;
A
#
# COMPACT_ATOMS: atom_id res chain seq x y z
N VAL A 1 16.04 -6.80 -29.25
CA VAL A 1 15.78 -5.46 -28.64
C VAL A 1 14.50 -5.44 -27.79
N LYS A 2 13.31 -5.82 -28.29
CA LYS A 2 12.04 -5.77 -27.52
C LYS A 2 12.07 -6.56 -26.20
N VAL A 3 12.53 -7.82 -26.24
CA VAL A 3 12.65 -8.69 -25.04
C VAL A 3 13.61 -8.12 -23.99
N PHE A 4 14.70 -7.47 -24.42
CA PHE A 4 15.64 -6.82 -23.50
C PHE A 4 14.99 -5.66 -22.76
N VAL A 5 14.21 -4.83 -23.47
CA VAL A 5 13.49 -3.70 -22.86
C VAL A 5 12.45 -4.20 -21.86
N GLU A 6 11.71 -5.26 -22.21
CA GLU A 6 10.68 -5.83 -21.33
C GLU A 6 11.24 -6.43 -20.02
N LEU A 7 12.44 -7.03 -20.08
CA LEU A 7 13.11 -7.59 -18.91
C LEU A 7 13.80 -6.51 -18.07
N ARG A 8 14.48 -5.57 -18.73
CA ARG A 8 15.32 -4.59 -18.03
C ARG A 8 14.54 -3.38 -17.51
N PHE A 9 13.44 -3.05 -18.18
CA PHE A 9 12.59 -1.89 -17.91
C PHE A 9 11.10 -2.29 -17.89
N PRO A 10 10.68 -3.11 -16.91
CA PRO A 10 9.27 -3.41 -16.72
C PRO A 10 8.51 -2.12 -16.39
N PHE A 11 7.31 -1.97 -16.94
CA PHE A 11 6.43 -0.82 -16.69
C PHE A 11 4.98 -1.26 -16.54
N VAL A 12 4.16 -0.35 -16.02
CA VAL A 12 2.72 -0.50 -15.85
C VAL A 12 2.04 0.65 -16.56
N LEU A 13 0.94 0.36 -17.27
CA LEU A 13 0.14 1.38 -17.93
C LEU A 13 -0.91 1.90 -16.97
N VAL A 14 -0.83 3.18 -16.63
CA VAL A 14 -1.79 3.85 -15.75
C VAL A 14 -2.63 4.81 -16.58
N LEU A 15 -3.89 4.46 -16.80
CA LEU A 15 -4.83 5.26 -17.59
C LEU A 15 -5.53 6.28 -16.69
N ASN A 16 -4.84 7.41 -16.49
CA ASN A 16 -5.35 8.50 -15.67
C ASN A 16 -6.53 9.24 -16.36
N LYS A 17 -7.36 9.90 -15.55
CA LYS A 17 -8.57 10.66 -15.96
C LYS A 17 -9.73 9.77 -16.42
N CYS A 18 -9.89 8.60 -15.80
CA CYS A 18 -11.04 7.73 -16.05
C CYS A 18 -12.39 8.38 -15.67
N ASP A 19 -12.37 9.42 -14.83
CA ASP A 19 -13.53 10.16 -14.35
C ASP A 19 -14.16 11.14 -15.36
N VAL A 20 -13.47 11.47 -16.45
CA VAL A 20 -13.91 12.53 -17.40
C VAL A 20 -15.11 12.10 -18.25
N GLY A 21 -15.37 10.79 -18.37
CA GLY A 21 -16.44 10.26 -19.21
C GLY A 21 -16.22 10.47 -20.71
N GLY A 22 -17.26 10.25 -21.52
CA GLY A 22 -17.22 10.42 -22.97
C GLY A 22 -16.40 9.35 -23.70
N ASP A 23 -15.46 9.77 -24.55
CA ASP A 23 -14.60 8.87 -25.34
C ASP A 23 -13.54 8.11 -24.51
N ALA A 24 -13.51 8.30 -23.20
CA ALA A 24 -12.57 7.63 -22.31
C ALA A 24 -12.60 6.10 -22.50
N ASP A 25 -13.78 5.48 -22.53
CA ASP A 25 -13.93 4.03 -22.67
C ASP A 25 -13.40 3.52 -24.01
N ARG A 26 -13.64 4.27 -25.09
CA ARG A 26 -13.13 3.94 -26.43
C ARG A 26 -11.61 4.02 -26.47
N ASN A 27 -11.02 5.00 -25.81
CA ASN A 27 -9.57 5.15 -25.73
C ASN A 27 -8.93 4.03 -24.88
N VAL A 28 -9.60 3.65 -23.79
CA VAL A 28 -9.18 2.51 -22.96
C VAL A 28 -9.16 1.23 -23.78
N MET A 29 -10.22 0.94 -24.55
CA MET A 29 -10.28 -0.24 -25.42
C MET A 29 -9.13 -0.27 -26.44
N LYS A 30 -8.85 0.85 -27.12
CA LYS A 30 -7.74 0.96 -28.08
C LYS A 30 -6.38 0.69 -27.43
N ILE A 31 -6.18 1.20 -26.21
CA ILE A 31 -4.92 1.02 -25.49
C ILE A 31 -4.78 -0.41 -24.97
N SER A 32 -5.88 -1.03 -24.49
CA SER A 32 -5.86 -2.44 -24.07
C SER A 32 -5.57 -3.39 -25.22
N GLU A 33 -6.10 -3.11 -26.42
CA GLU A 33 -5.80 -3.88 -27.63
C GLU A 33 -4.33 -3.75 -28.05
N LYS A 34 -3.74 -2.55 -27.90
CA LYS A 34 -2.35 -2.30 -28.28
C LYS A 34 -1.33 -2.90 -27.30
N PHE A 35 -1.68 -3.00 -26.02
CA PHE A 35 -0.77 -3.41 -24.94
C PHE A 35 -1.31 -4.60 -24.13
N THR A 36 -1.72 -5.66 -24.81
CA THR A 36 -2.35 -6.85 -24.20
C THR A 36 -1.49 -7.54 -23.13
N ASN A 37 -0.16 -7.47 -23.26
CA ASN A 37 0.78 -8.16 -22.37
C ASN A 37 1.27 -7.30 -21.19
N GLN A 38 0.79 -6.07 -21.05
CA GLN A 38 1.22 -5.18 -19.97
C GLN A 38 0.08 -4.98 -18.97
N PRO A 39 0.37 -4.94 -17.66
CA PRO A 39 -0.64 -4.61 -16.66
C PRO A 39 -1.16 -3.18 -16.90
N LEU A 40 -2.48 -3.06 -16.88
CA LEU A 40 -3.20 -1.83 -17.13
C LEU A 40 -4.08 -1.52 -15.93
N VAL A 41 -3.98 -0.28 -15.41
CA VAL A 41 -4.74 0.19 -14.25
C VAL A 41 -5.48 1.47 -14.62
N MET A 42 -6.79 1.48 -14.40
CA MET A 42 -7.63 2.66 -14.54
C MET A 42 -7.42 3.56 -13.32
N CYS A 43 -7.21 4.87 -13.51
CA CYS A 43 -6.88 5.75 -12.40
C CYS A 43 -7.53 7.13 -12.51
N SER A 44 -7.90 7.70 -11.36
CA SER A 44 -8.19 9.12 -11.21
C SER A 44 -7.33 9.72 -10.10
N ALA A 45 -6.19 10.30 -10.50
CA ALA A 45 -5.29 10.98 -9.57
C ALA A 45 -5.94 12.21 -8.92
N LEU A 46 -6.85 12.88 -9.63
CA LEU A 46 -7.59 14.04 -9.12
C LEU A 46 -8.55 13.65 -8.00
N ALA A 47 -9.23 12.50 -8.13
CA ALA A 47 -10.07 11.95 -7.08
C ALA A 47 -9.25 11.61 -5.83
N GLU A 48 -8.14 10.88 -5.99
CA GLU A 48 -7.25 10.50 -4.87
C GLU A 48 -6.73 11.75 -4.13
N CYS A 49 -6.16 12.72 -4.84
CA CYS A 49 -5.67 13.96 -4.23
C CYS A 49 -6.78 14.72 -3.49
N PHE A 50 -8.01 14.69 -3.98
CA PHE A 50 -9.14 15.34 -3.34
C PHE A 50 -9.55 14.60 -2.05
N LEU A 51 -9.67 13.28 -2.09
CA LEU A 51 -9.99 12.45 -0.93
C LEU A 51 -8.93 12.58 0.17
N GLN A 52 -7.63 12.59 -0.19
CA GLN A 52 -6.55 12.81 0.77
C GLN A 52 -6.63 14.19 1.44
N LYS A 53 -6.94 15.25 0.68
CA LYS A 53 -7.16 16.59 1.25
C LYS A 53 -8.35 16.62 2.20
N MET A 54 -9.46 16.00 1.83
CA MET A 54 -10.66 15.93 2.66
C MET A 54 -10.42 15.13 3.94
N LYS A 55 -9.65 14.05 3.87
CA LYS A 55 -9.21 13.26 5.02
C LYS A 55 -8.38 14.10 5.98
N GLN A 56 -7.37 14.82 5.48
CA GLN A 56 -6.52 15.70 6.30
C GLN A 56 -7.33 16.77 7.03
N GLN A 57 -8.37 17.29 6.38
CA GLN A 57 -9.27 18.31 6.96
C GLN A 57 -10.36 17.73 7.87
N LYS A 58 -10.44 16.39 7.99
CA LYS A 58 -11.44 15.63 8.78
C LYS A 58 -12.88 15.76 8.26
N TYR A 59 -13.06 15.84 6.93
CA TYR A 59 -14.37 15.82 6.28
C TYR A 59 -14.82 14.41 5.89
N VAL A 60 -13.87 13.52 5.57
CA VAL A 60 -14.13 12.14 5.18
C VAL A 60 -13.27 11.18 6.00
N LEU A 61 -13.84 10.01 6.28
CA LEU A 61 -13.13 8.82 6.72
C LEU A 61 -12.78 8.01 5.49
N TYR A 62 -11.50 8.01 5.13
CA TYR A 62 -11.00 7.34 3.94
C TYR A 62 -9.63 6.73 4.24
N GLU A 63 -9.41 5.47 3.85
CA GLU A 63 -8.07 4.88 3.78
C GLU A 63 -7.59 4.84 2.33
N ALA A 64 -6.29 5.07 2.15
CA ALA A 64 -5.73 5.31 0.84
C ALA A 64 -5.80 4.02 0.00
N GLY A 65 -6.49 4.05 -1.13
CA GLY A 65 -6.73 2.86 -1.96
C GLY A 65 -7.95 2.04 -1.58
N ASP A 66 -8.75 2.46 -0.60
CA ASP A 66 -10.01 1.79 -0.29
C ASP A 66 -11.04 1.93 -1.40
N CYS A 67 -11.97 0.96 -1.41
CA CYS A 67 -13.11 0.92 -2.31
C CYS A 67 -14.32 1.71 -1.83
N THR A 68 -14.19 2.47 -0.75
CA THR A 68 -15.24 3.33 -0.23
C THR A 68 -14.66 4.41 0.67
N PHE A 69 -15.46 5.44 0.93
CA PHE A 69 -15.18 6.44 1.94
C PHE A 69 -16.49 6.90 2.56
N TYR A 70 -16.42 7.34 3.82
CA TYR A 70 -17.60 7.73 4.58
C TYR A 70 -17.53 9.20 4.97
N THR A 71 -18.66 9.88 4.86
CA THR A 71 -18.87 11.23 5.36
C THR A 71 -19.63 11.19 6.69
N ARG A 72 -19.78 12.35 7.34
CA ARG A 72 -20.66 12.47 8.51
C ARG A 72 -22.12 12.13 8.18
N ALA A 73 -22.62 12.54 7.01
CA ALA A 73 -24.00 12.27 6.59
C ALA A 73 -24.26 10.77 6.44
N ASP A 74 -23.28 10.02 5.91
CA ASP A 74 -23.37 8.56 5.78
C ASP A 74 -23.49 7.87 7.15
N ALA A 75 -22.94 8.47 8.22
CA ALA A 75 -23.03 7.92 9.59
C ALA A 75 -24.39 8.15 10.25
N ASP A 76 -25.14 9.14 9.78
CA ASP A 76 -26.50 9.45 10.24
C ASP A 76 -27.54 8.63 9.45
N ASP A 77 -27.17 8.14 8.25
CA ASP A 77 -28.01 7.23 7.46
C ASP A 77 -28.00 5.80 8.04
N LYS A 78 -29.20 5.28 8.33
CA LYS A 78 -29.39 3.92 8.85
C LYS A 78 -29.19 2.84 7.80
N PHE A 79 -29.28 3.16 6.51
CA PHE A 79 -29.11 2.20 5.42
C PHE A 79 -27.65 1.95 5.03
N CYS A 80 -26.73 2.81 5.46
CA CYS A 80 -25.32 2.64 5.16
C CYS A 80 -24.73 1.47 5.96
N MET A 81 -24.26 0.45 5.24
CA MET A 81 -23.59 -0.72 5.80
C MET A 81 -22.20 -0.31 6.29
N MET A 82 -22.07 -0.08 7.60
CA MET A 82 -20.81 0.26 8.25
C MET A 82 -20.76 -0.35 9.66
N ASP A 83 -19.55 -0.73 10.07
CA ASP A 83 -19.30 -1.21 11.43
C ASP A 83 -19.53 -0.09 12.45
N GLU A 84 -19.96 -0.45 13.66
CA GLU A 84 -20.27 0.54 14.71
C GLU A 84 -19.03 1.37 15.09
N ALA A 85 -17.83 0.78 15.03
CA ALA A 85 -16.57 1.49 15.24
C ALA A 85 -16.28 2.54 14.15
N THR A 86 -16.60 2.22 12.90
CA THR A 86 -16.44 3.12 11.74
C THR A 86 -17.47 4.25 11.81
N ARG A 87 -18.70 3.93 12.23
CA ARG A 87 -19.77 4.91 12.47
C ARG A 87 -19.40 5.94 13.53
N GLU A 88 -18.83 5.50 14.66
CA GLU A 88 -18.37 6.42 15.71
C GLU A 88 -17.28 7.38 15.22
N LYS A 89 -16.33 6.87 14.41
CA LYS A 89 -15.29 7.70 13.79
C LYS A 89 -15.88 8.69 12.78
N ALA A 90 -16.84 8.26 11.97
CA ALA A 90 -17.49 9.10 10.97
C ALA A 90 -18.34 10.22 11.60
N ARG A 91 -18.98 9.97 12.76
CA ARG A 91 -19.70 11.02 13.52
C ARG A 91 -18.80 12.16 14.02
N LYS A 92 -17.51 11.88 14.25
CA LYS A 92 -16.51 12.88 14.69
C LYS A 92 -16.02 13.78 13.54
N LEU A 93 -16.48 13.55 12.31
CA LEU A 93 -16.10 14.35 11.13
C LEU A 93 -16.81 15.71 11.11
N LYS A 94 -16.22 16.65 10.37
CA LYS A 94 -16.81 17.95 10.10
C LYS A 94 -17.92 17.84 9.04
N PRO A 95 -18.98 18.66 9.13
CA PRO A 95 -19.98 18.73 8.06
C PRO A 95 -19.32 19.24 6.78
N VAL A 96 -19.71 18.64 5.65
CA VAL A 96 -19.18 18.97 4.33
C VAL A 96 -20.07 20.04 3.69
N ASP A 97 -19.47 21.02 3.01
CA ASP A 97 -20.19 22.02 2.21
C ASP A 97 -20.82 21.39 0.95
N ASP A 98 -21.94 21.93 0.47
CA ASP A 98 -22.74 21.37 -0.63
C ASP A 98 -21.92 21.15 -1.91
N LYS A 99 -21.02 22.10 -2.23
CA LYS A 99 -20.14 21.98 -3.39
C LYS A 99 -19.18 20.80 -3.26
N ASN A 100 -18.65 20.57 -2.07
CA ASN A 100 -17.75 19.48 -1.79
C ASN A 100 -18.49 18.15 -1.69
N ALA A 101 -19.70 18.14 -1.12
CA ALA A 101 -20.58 16.97 -1.09
C ALA A 101 -20.92 16.51 -2.52
N SER A 102 -21.35 17.42 -3.40
CA SER A 102 -21.60 17.11 -4.81
C SER A 102 -20.37 16.53 -5.53
N ARG A 103 -19.17 17.04 -5.20
CA ARG A 103 -17.93 16.51 -5.76
C ARG A 103 -17.57 15.13 -5.22
N LEU A 104 -17.82 14.86 -3.94
CA LEU A 104 -17.62 13.54 -3.34
C LEU A 104 -18.58 12.52 -3.96
N GLU A 105 -19.85 12.86 -4.13
CA GLU A 105 -20.82 11.97 -4.79
C GLU A 105 -20.41 11.66 -6.23
N LYS A 106 -19.96 12.67 -7.00
CA LYS A 106 -19.39 12.42 -8.34
C LYS A 106 -18.20 11.46 -8.31
N ILE A 107 -17.33 11.54 -7.30
CA ILE A 107 -16.20 10.63 -7.16
C ILE A 107 -16.68 9.22 -6.81
N LYS A 108 -17.69 9.07 -5.94
CA LYS A 108 -18.30 7.76 -5.65
C LYS A 108 -18.82 7.12 -6.94
N ASP A 109 -19.64 7.85 -7.71
CA ASP A 109 -20.29 7.32 -8.91
C ASP A 109 -19.31 7.06 -10.07
N MET A 110 -18.50 8.06 -10.43
CA MET A 110 -17.69 8.01 -11.64
C MET A 110 -16.39 7.22 -11.48
N VAL A 111 -15.91 7.07 -10.24
CA VAL A 111 -14.62 6.43 -9.95
C VAL A 111 -14.78 5.18 -9.11
N ILE A 112 -15.31 5.33 -7.89
CA ILE A 112 -15.27 4.24 -6.90
C ILE A 112 -16.21 3.10 -7.28
N TYR A 113 -17.49 3.37 -7.59
CA TYR A 113 -18.43 2.32 -7.97
C TYR A 113 -18.12 1.70 -9.33
N ARG A 114 -17.49 2.46 -10.22
CA ARG A 114 -17.16 2.00 -11.57
C ARG A 114 -15.88 1.17 -11.64
N TYR A 115 -14.84 1.59 -10.92
CA TYR A 115 -13.50 0.99 -11.02
C TYR A 115 -13.04 0.35 -9.70
N GLY A 116 -13.85 0.41 -8.65
CA GLY A 116 -13.57 -0.19 -7.34
C GLY A 116 -12.63 0.64 -6.47
N SER A 117 -11.81 1.55 -7.01
CA SER A 117 -10.96 2.46 -6.24
C SER A 117 -10.53 3.67 -7.09
N SER A 118 -9.70 4.56 -6.55
CA SER A 118 -9.07 5.63 -7.33
C SER A 118 -8.00 5.12 -8.31
N GLY A 119 -7.55 3.87 -8.18
CA GLY A 119 -6.54 3.24 -9.02
C GLY A 119 -5.09 3.65 -8.73
N VAL A 120 -4.84 4.66 -7.87
CA VAL A 120 -3.47 5.10 -7.57
C VAL A 120 -2.70 4.02 -6.79
N HIS A 121 -3.30 3.48 -5.73
CA HIS A 121 -2.70 2.43 -4.93
C HIS A 121 -2.60 1.11 -5.70
N GLU A 122 -3.59 0.82 -6.54
CA GLU A 122 -3.57 -0.32 -7.44
C GLU A 122 -2.43 -0.20 -8.46
N ALA A 123 -2.16 0.98 -9.00
CA ALA A 123 -1.04 1.21 -9.90
C ALA A 123 0.32 0.94 -9.22
N ILE A 124 0.48 1.37 -7.96
CA ILE A 124 1.67 1.08 -7.16
C ILE A 124 1.78 -0.43 -6.91
N ARG A 125 0.69 -1.09 -6.52
CA ARG A 125 0.65 -2.54 -6.29
C ARG A 125 1.01 -3.30 -7.57
N ALA A 126 0.43 -2.92 -8.71
CA ALA A 126 0.74 -3.50 -10.00
C ALA A 126 2.22 -3.31 -10.37
N ALA A 127 2.82 -2.15 -10.06
CA ALA A 127 4.24 -1.91 -10.31
C ALA A 127 5.14 -2.82 -9.45
N VAL A 128 4.82 -2.97 -8.15
CA VAL A 128 5.55 -3.87 -7.25
C VAL A 128 5.40 -5.33 -7.71
N THR A 129 4.18 -5.77 -8.02
CA THR A 129 3.92 -7.13 -8.54
C THR A 129 4.61 -7.38 -9.87
N ARG A 130 4.68 -6.38 -10.76
CA ARG A 130 5.32 -6.49 -12.08
C ARG A 130 6.83 -6.59 -12.00
N LEU A 131 7.46 -5.91 -11.04
CA LEU A 131 8.86 -6.13 -10.69
C LEU A 131 9.07 -7.58 -10.24
N GLY A 132 8.07 -8.14 -9.54
CA GLY A 132 8.00 -9.54 -9.17
C GLY A 132 9.08 -9.95 -8.17
N ASN A 133 8.91 -11.15 -7.61
CA ASN A 133 9.92 -11.78 -6.78
C ASN A 133 10.45 -10.88 -5.64
N ARG A 134 9.56 -10.10 -5.02
CA ARG A 134 9.86 -9.28 -3.84
C ARG A 134 9.05 -9.77 -2.65
N VAL A 135 9.63 -9.69 -1.46
CA VAL A 135 8.97 -9.99 -0.18
C VAL A 135 9.05 -8.74 0.69
N PRO A 136 7.93 -8.26 1.27
CA PRO A 136 7.93 -7.17 2.23
C PRO A 136 8.42 -7.69 3.59
N VAL A 137 9.55 -7.19 4.07
CA VAL A 137 10.19 -7.61 5.32
C VAL A 137 10.18 -6.46 6.33
N TYR A 138 9.79 -6.76 7.55
CA TYR A 138 9.64 -5.83 8.66
C TYR A 138 10.70 -6.11 9.72
N PRO A 139 11.82 -5.37 9.73
CA PRO A 139 12.81 -5.50 10.78
C PRO A 139 12.28 -4.90 12.09
N VAL A 140 12.34 -5.68 13.16
CA VAL A 140 11.91 -5.28 14.51
C VAL A 140 13.13 -5.20 15.42
N ARG A 141 13.25 -4.12 16.19
CA ARG A 141 14.34 -3.98 17.18
C ARG A 141 14.07 -4.76 18.47
N HIS A 142 12.85 -4.62 18.99
CA HIS A 142 12.39 -5.29 20.22
C HIS A 142 10.92 -5.67 20.09
N TRP A 143 10.58 -6.90 20.47
CA TRP A 143 9.19 -7.41 20.47
C TRP A 143 8.26 -6.63 21.41
N ASN A 144 8.79 -6.18 22.55
CA ASN A 144 8.03 -5.52 23.62
C ASN A 144 8.15 -4.00 23.57
N THR A 145 8.02 -3.40 22.38
CA THR A 145 8.07 -1.94 22.26
C THR A 145 6.71 -1.33 22.65
N THR A 146 6.42 -1.30 23.95
CA THR A 146 5.29 -0.57 24.54
C THR A 146 5.81 0.67 25.28
N GLY A 147 6.42 1.58 24.52
CA GLY A 147 6.93 2.85 25.05
C GLY A 147 5.97 4.01 24.83
N SER A 148 5.80 4.84 25.85
CA SER A 148 4.96 6.06 25.94
C SER A 148 5.28 7.20 24.95
N LYS A 149 6.09 6.90 23.92
CA LYS A 149 6.34 7.74 22.74
C LYS A 149 6.30 6.90 21.45
N GLY A 150 5.21 6.14 21.25
CA GLY A 150 4.74 5.68 19.94
C GLY A 150 5.75 5.02 19.00
N ALA A 151 6.71 4.25 19.51
CA ALA A 151 7.60 3.47 18.65
C ALA A 151 6.78 2.29 18.08
N ASN A 152 6.28 2.49 16.87
CA ASN A 152 5.47 1.51 16.15
C ASN A 152 6.33 0.25 15.91
N LEU A 153 5.88 -0.92 16.36
CA LEU A 153 6.66 -2.18 16.27
C LEU A 153 7.11 -2.48 14.83
N TYR A 154 6.26 -2.10 13.86
CA TYR A 154 6.44 -2.26 12.43
C TYR A 154 6.70 -0.91 11.74
N ALA A 155 7.63 -0.11 12.29
CA ALA A 155 7.93 1.22 11.76
C ALA A 155 8.55 1.18 10.35
N GLU A 156 9.29 0.13 10.04
CA GLU A 156 10.04 -0.01 8.78
C GLU A 156 9.55 -1.23 7.99
N CYS A 157 9.47 -1.08 6.67
CA CYS A 157 9.15 -2.14 5.73
C CYS A 157 10.08 -2.04 4.51
N LEU A 158 10.78 -3.13 4.19
CA LEU A 158 11.73 -3.22 3.09
C LEU A 158 11.26 -4.26 2.08
N LEU A 159 11.25 -3.91 0.80
CA LEU A 159 10.96 -4.85 -0.29
C LEU A 159 12.25 -5.49 -0.79
N VAL A 160 12.50 -6.73 -0.37
CA VAL A 160 13.73 -7.47 -0.70
C VAL A 160 13.46 -8.52 -1.78
N PRO A 161 14.46 -8.92 -2.58
CA PRO A 161 14.31 -10.07 -3.47
C PRO A 161 13.86 -11.31 -2.71
N ARG A 162 12.98 -12.12 -3.30
CA ARG A 162 12.59 -13.41 -2.73
C ARG A 162 13.82 -14.30 -2.58
N ASN A 163 13.84 -15.13 -1.55
CA ASN A 163 14.97 -16.00 -1.21
C ASN A 163 16.25 -15.26 -0.81
N THR A 164 16.18 -13.95 -0.50
CA THR A 164 17.28 -13.26 0.20
C THR A 164 17.55 -13.98 1.52
N ARG A 165 18.81 -14.29 1.81
CA ARG A 165 19.19 -14.98 3.06
C ARG A 165 19.13 -14.01 4.24
N MET A 166 18.91 -14.52 5.44
CA MET A 166 18.85 -13.67 6.66
C MET A 166 20.12 -12.83 6.87
N ARG A 167 21.31 -13.39 6.61
CA ARG A 167 22.57 -12.63 6.70
C ARG A 167 22.62 -11.50 5.68
N ASP A 168 22.28 -11.79 4.42
CA ASP A 168 22.31 -10.80 3.34
C ASP A 168 21.33 -9.65 3.65
N PHE A 169 20.16 -9.97 4.21
CA PHE A 169 19.20 -8.97 4.67
C PHE A 169 19.75 -8.12 5.82
N ALA A 170 20.46 -8.71 6.78
CA ALA A 170 21.13 -7.94 7.83
C ALA A 170 22.15 -6.95 7.22
N GLY A 171 22.86 -7.34 6.16
CA GLY A 171 23.75 -6.45 5.40
C GLY A 171 23.04 -5.31 4.68
N MET A 172 21.81 -5.54 4.19
CA MET A 172 20.96 -4.48 3.63
C MET A 172 20.57 -3.43 4.67
N LEU A 173 20.46 -3.81 5.95
CA LEU A 173 20.22 -2.86 7.05
C LEU A 173 21.50 -2.11 7.41
N HIS A 174 22.59 -2.85 7.67
CA HIS A 174 23.89 -2.27 7.96
C HIS A 174 25.01 -3.31 7.83
N VAL A 175 26.16 -2.92 7.26
CA VAL A 175 27.31 -3.83 7.03
C VAL A 175 27.81 -4.51 8.31
N ALA A 176 27.77 -3.82 9.46
CA ALA A 176 28.16 -4.41 10.75
C ALA A 176 27.21 -5.53 11.21
N MET A 177 25.93 -5.45 10.86
CA MET A 177 24.94 -6.48 11.23
C MET A 177 25.13 -7.76 10.43
N GLU A 178 25.62 -7.66 9.19
CA GLU A 178 26.01 -8.82 8.39
C GLU A 178 27.21 -9.55 9.00
N ARG A 179 28.26 -8.80 9.36
CA ARG A 179 29.50 -9.32 9.92
C ARG A 179 29.31 -10.00 11.27
N ASN A 180 28.52 -9.35 12.13
CA ASN A 180 28.30 -9.80 13.49
C ASN A 180 26.99 -10.58 13.64
N PHE A 181 26.42 -11.11 12.55
CA PHE A 181 25.15 -11.84 12.56
C PHE A 181 25.27 -13.11 13.41
N LEU A 182 24.41 -13.26 14.42
CA LEU A 182 24.29 -14.49 15.19
C LEU A 182 23.09 -15.32 14.72
N TYR A 183 21.89 -14.75 14.81
CA TYR A 183 20.65 -15.35 14.36
C TYR A 183 19.58 -14.28 14.14
N ALA A 184 18.54 -14.64 13.41
CA ALA A 184 17.32 -13.86 13.36
C ALA A 184 16.25 -14.52 14.24
N GLU A 185 15.38 -13.72 14.84
CA GLU A 185 14.28 -14.17 15.67
C GLU A 185 12.98 -13.78 14.98
N GLY A 186 12.02 -14.69 14.90
CA GLY A 186 10.65 -14.41 14.47
C GLY A 186 9.73 -14.04 15.63
N PRO A 187 8.50 -13.58 15.37
CA PRO A 187 7.55 -13.15 16.41
C PRO A 187 7.20 -14.27 17.39
N ASP A 188 7.24 -15.53 16.95
CA ASP A 188 6.98 -16.71 17.77
C ASP A 188 8.19 -17.14 18.63
N GLY A 189 9.27 -16.36 18.65
CA GLY A 189 10.53 -16.69 19.33
C GLY A 189 11.38 -17.76 18.61
N ARG A 190 10.94 -18.21 17.43
CA ARG A 190 11.69 -19.16 16.60
C ARG A 190 12.97 -18.50 16.09
N ARG A 191 14.10 -19.19 16.25
CA ARG A 191 15.39 -18.76 15.70
C ARG A 191 15.53 -19.21 14.25
N LEU A 192 15.93 -18.27 13.40
CA LEU A 192 16.19 -18.42 11.98
C LEU A 192 17.71 -18.31 11.76
N LYS A 193 18.24 -19.23 10.96
CA LYS A 193 19.67 -19.33 10.66
C LYS A 193 20.07 -18.31 9.59
N GLU A 194 21.37 -18.07 9.47
CA GLU A 194 21.95 -17.19 8.45
C GLU A 194 21.53 -17.56 7.02
N SER A 195 21.37 -18.86 6.73
CA SER A 195 21.07 -19.42 5.42
C SER A 195 19.58 -19.47 5.12
N ASP A 196 18.72 -19.25 6.13
CA ASP A 196 17.28 -19.37 5.95
C ASP A 196 16.81 -18.26 4.99
N PRO A 197 16.00 -18.60 3.98
CA PRO A 197 15.47 -17.60 3.06
C PRO A 197 14.36 -16.79 3.72
N LEU A 198 14.29 -15.51 3.37
CA LEU A 198 13.13 -14.66 3.64
C LEU A 198 11.97 -15.03 2.72
N THR A 199 10.84 -15.32 3.35
CA THR A 199 9.54 -15.68 2.77
C THR A 199 8.46 -14.83 3.43
N GLU A 200 7.24 -14.90 2.92
CA GLU A 200 6.10 -14.19 3.52
C GLU A 200 5.73 -14.75 4.91
N GLU A 201 6.13 -15.98 5.23
CA GLU A 201 5.84 -16.62 6.52
C GLU A 201 6.80 -16.16 7.63
N ASN A 202 8.00 -15.70 7.27
CA ASN A 202 9.02 -15.27 8.22
C ASN A 202 9.50 -13.84 7.95
N ASN A 203 8.60 -13.00 7.43
CA ASN A 203 8.92 -11.65 6.99
C ASN A 203 8.98 -10.62 8.13
N VAL A 204 8.60 -10.97 9.34
CA VAL A 204 8.80 -10.15 10.55
C VAL A 204 9.99 -10.72 11.29
N VAL A 205 11.09 -9.97 11.35
CA VAL A 205 12.35 -10.49 11.90
C VAL A 205 13.05 -9.48 12.79
N ARG A 206 13.60 -9.98 13.88
CA ARG A 206 14.57 -9.26 14.71
C ARG A 206 15.96 -9.84 14.49
N ILE A 207 16.90 -9.01 14.07
CA ILE A 207 18.28 -9.44 13.88
C ILE A 207 19.04 -9.32 15.19
N VAL A 208 19.67 -10.42 15.62
CA VAL A 208 20.53 -10.46 16.81
C VAL A 208 21.97 -10.55 16.35
N THR A 209 22.77 -9.60 16.82
CA THR A 209 24.20 -9.51 16.51
C THR A 209 25.04 -9.73 17.76
N ASP A 210 26.27 -10.18 17.58
CA ASP A 210 27.23 -10.26 18.68
C ASP A 210 27.54 -8.83 19.17
N THR A 211 27.32 -8.60 20.46
CA THR A 211 27.53 -7.33 21.16
C THR A 211 28.99 -6.88 21.22
N SER A 212 29.94 -7.68 20.76
CA SER A 212 31.38 -7.38 20.84
C SER A 212 31.92 -6.43 19.75
N GLY A 213 31.08 -5.54 19.19
CA GLY A 213 31.45 -4.65 18.08
C GLY A 213 30.92 -3.22 18.13
N VAL A 214 30.43 -2.73 19.28
CA VAL A 214 30.24 -1.30 19.57
C VAL A 214 30.80 -1.00 20.95
#